data_AF-A0A6P0TNL2-F1
#
_entry.id   AF-A0A6P0TNL2-F1
#
_cell.length_a   1.000
_cell.length_b   1.000
_cell.length_c   1.000
_cell.angle_alpha   90.00
_cell.angle_beta   90.00
_cell.angle_gamma   90.00
#
_symmetry.space_group_name_H-M   'P 1'
#
loop_
_entity.id
_entity.type
_entity.pdbx_description
1 polymer ?
#
loop_
_entity_poly.entity_id
_entity_poly.type
_entity_poly.pdbx_seq_one_letter_code
_entity_poly.pdbx_strand_id
1 'polypeptide(L)'
;MAKIMQKQLITLVSIASLFFPANIALARTHGAHCLNNNNGELNQCKVNVDISGKRLDIEFDKEEYQDANFTLKKEQITELSTGDYAKTQVKRSVAKGILSPIGGIISAIDKQARIQIAIVYLDAQNNQNVTLVDIPSRYALLFRQELETMTGLKVKK
;
A
#
# COMPACT_ATOMS: atom_id res chain seq x y z
N MET A 1 24.21 11.96 -66.29
CA MET A 1 23.55 10.85 -65.56
C MET A 1 23.41 11.24 -64.09
N ALA A 2 22.25 10.89 -63.51
CA ALA A 2 21.71 11.23 -62.19
C ALA A 2 22.72 11.01 -61.02
N LYS A 3 22.90 11.98 -60.10
CA LYS A 3 22.09 12.27 -58.88
C LYS A 3 22.61 11.48 -57.68
N ILE A 4 23.02 12.18 -56.62
CA ILE A 4 22.47 12.11 -55.25
C ILE A 4 23.42 12.86 -54.31
N MET A 5 22.97 14.04 -53.88
CA MET A 5 23.47 14.75 -52.70
C MET A 5 23.24 13.89 -51.46
N GLN A 6 24.25 13.74 -50.61
CA GLN A 6 24.05 13.26 -49.25
C GLN A 6 24.47 14.37 -48.27
N LYS A 7 23.48 15.17 -47.86
CA LYS A 7 23.58 16.15 -46.78
C LYS A 7 23.97 15.41 -45.50
N GLN A 8 25.16 15.68 -44.96
CA GLN A 8 25.51 15.27 -43.61
C GLN A 8 24.91 16.28 -42.61
N LEU A 9 23.70 15.99 -42.15
CA LEU A 9 23.11 16.61 -40.96
C LEU A 9 23.73 15.93 -39.75
N ILE A 10 24.69 16.59 -39.10
CA ILE A 10 25.22 16.14 -37.82
C ILE A 10 24.24 16.58 -36.72
N THR A 11 23.78 15.57 -36.01
CA THR A 11 22.77 15.45 -34.98
C THR A 11 22.99 16.40 -33.79
N LEU A 12 21.98 17.21 -33.47
CA LEU A 12 21.84 17.80 -32.13
C LEU A 12 21.54 16.67 -31.14
N VAL A 13 22.51 16.37 -30.27
CA VAL A 13 22.30 15.47 -29.12
C VAL A 13 21.51 16.26 -28.08
N SER A 14 20.20 16.02 -28.04
CA SER A 14 19.30 16.55 -27.03
C SER A 14 19.67 15.96 -25.67
N ILE A 15 20.24 16.78 -24.79
CA ILE A 15 20.45 16.45 -23.38
C ILE A 15 19.09 16.54 -22.69
N ALA A 16 18.24 15.53 -22.92
CA ALA A 16 17.08 15.33 -22.09
C ALA A 16 17.58 14.84 -20.73
N SER A 17 17.78 15.79 -19.81
CA SER A 17 17.91 15.51 -18.39
C SER A 17 16.70 14.68 -17.97
N LEU A 18 16.95 13.38 -17.79
CA LEU A 18 16.02 12.45 -17.17
C LEU A 18 15.83 12.91 -15.72
N PHE A 19 14.89 13.83 -15.51
CA PHE A 19 14.27 14.04 -14.22
C PHE A 19 13.45 12.77 -13.92
N PHE A 20 14.09 11.79 -13.32
CA PHE A 20 13.36 10.75 -12.60
C PHE A 20 12.89 11.39 -11.29
N PRO A 21 11.61 11.71 -11.09
CA PRO A 21 11.12 11.92 -9.74
C PRO A 21 11.33 10.60 -9.00
N ALA A 22 12.33 10.58 -8.12
CA ALA A 22 12.60 9.47 -7.22
C ALA A 22 11.55 9.44 -6.09
N ASN A 23 10.27 9.31 -6.45
CA ASN A 23 9.24 8.83 -5.54
C ASN A 23 9.11 7.33 -5.82
N ILE A 24 10.17 6.59 -5.50
CA ILE A 24 10.13 5.15 -5.52
C ILE A 24 9.25 4.76 -4.33
N ALA A 25 7.96 4.58 -4.61
CA ALA A 25 7.04 3.98 -3.65
C ALA A 25 7.69 2.73 -3.06
N LEU A 26 7.76 2.70 -1.73
CA LEU A 26 8.58 1.80 -0.96
C LEU A 26 7.97 0.38 -0.88
N ALA A 27 7.79 -0.25 -2.04
CA ALA A 27 7.36 -1.63 -2.18
C ALA A 27 8.41 -2.46 -2.94
N ARG A 28 9.69 -2.28 -2.63
CA ARG A 28 10.73 -3.21 -3.12
C ARG A 28 10.72 -4.47 -2.27
N THR A 29 9.98 -5.48 -2.72
CA THR A 29 10.21 -6.96 -2.60
C THR A 29 10.62 -7.55 -1.25
N HIS A 30 10.65 -6.76 -0.18
CA HIS A 30 11.07 -7.15 1.16
C HIS A 30 9.93 -6.87 2.15
N GLY A 31 8.82 -7.59 1.94
CA GLY A 31 8.09 -8.24 3.03
C GLY A 31 6.97 -7.45 3.69
N ALA A 32 6.06 -6.83 2.93
CA ALA A 32 4.75 -6.53 3.49
C ALA A 32 3.90 -7.81 3.53
N HIS A 33 3.08 -7.95 4.57
CA HIS A 33 1.97 -8.90 4.57
C HIS A 33 0.68 -8.11 4.76
N CYS A 34 -0.32 -8.40 3.95
CA CYS A 34 -1.60 -7.71 3.96
C CYS A 34 -2.69 -8.68 4.36
N LEU A 35 -3.72 -8.16 5.02
CA LEU A 35 -4.91 -8.94 5.31
C LEU A 35 -5.63 -9.24 4.00
N ASN A 36 -5.68 -10.52 3.65
CA ASN A 36 -6.52 -11.03 2.58
C ASN A 36 -7.92 -11.26 3.16
N ASN A 37 -8.89 -10.45 2.73
CA ASN A 37 -10.26 -10.51 3.24
C ASN A 37 -11.01 -11.79 2.80
N ASN A 38 -10.54 -12.49 1.76
CA ASN A 38 -11.17 -13.69 1.23
C ASN A 38 -10.89 -14.91 2.13
N ASN A 39 -9.70 -14.99 2.73
CA ASN A 39 -9.30 -16.11 3.58
C ASN A 39 -9.04 -15.74 5.05
N GLY A 40 -8.99 -14.44 5.39
CA GLY A 40 -8.75 -13.95 6.74
C GLY A 40 -7.29 -14.07 7.21
N GLU A 41 -6.32 -14.23 6.32
CA GLU A 41 -4.91 -14.42 6.67
C GLU A 41 -4.02 -13.27 6.20
N LEU A 42 -2.82 -13.16 6.79
CA LEU A 42 -1.79 -12.23 6.34
C LEU A 42 -0.93 -12.89 5.26
N ASN A 43 -1.13 -12.45 4.02
CA ASN A 43 -0.40 -12.96 2.86
C ASN A 43 0.59 -11.92 2.35
N GLN A 44 1.68 -12.39 1.74
CA GLN A 44 2.67 -11.51 1.13
C GLN A 44 2.03 -10.62 0.06
N CYS A 45 2.34 -9.33 0.14
CA CYS A 45 1.78 -8.32 -0.73
C CYS A 45 2.81 -7.20 -1.01
N LYS A 46 2.52 -6.44 -2.05
CA LYS A 46 3.08 -5.13 -2.34
C LYS A 46 2.06 -4.06 -1.94
N VAL A 47 2.56 -2.98 -1.37
CA VAL A 47 1.74 -1.86 -0.94
C VAL A 47 2.31 -0.58 -1.53
N ASN A 48 1.55 0.04 -2.42
CA ASN A 48 1.97 1.24 -3.13
C ASN A 48 1.15 2.45 -2.67
N VAL A 49 1.82 3.48 -2.14
CA VAL A 49 1.19 4.76 -1.79
C VAL A 49 1.48 5.76 -2.88
N ASP A 50 0.50 6.01 -3.75
CA ASP A 50 0.57 7.02 -4.79
C ASP A 50 0.06 8.36 -4.23
N ILE A 51 0.99 9.17 -3.70
CA ILE A 51 0.69 10.48 -3.12
C ILE A 51 0.04 11.42 -4.15
N SER A 52 0.50 11.40 -5.40
CA SER A 52 0.00 12.27 -6.46
C SER A 52 -1.38 11.83 -6.95
N GLY A 53 -1.56 10.52 -7.16
CA GLY A 53 -2.84 9.91 -7.52
C GLY A 53 -3.82 9.76 -6.35
N LYS A 54 -3.40 10.09 -5.13
CA LYS A 54 -4.19 10.01 -3.89
C LYS A 54 -4.81 8.64 -3.67
N ARG A 55 -4.02 7.59 -3.87
CA ARG A 55 -4.49 6.20 -3.73
C ARG A 55 -3.45 5.29 -3.09
N LEU A 56 -3.97 4.24 -2.46
CA LEU A 56 -3.22 3.13 -1.89
C LEU A 56 -3.59 1.87 -2.68
N ASP A 57 -2.62 1.21 -3.30
CA ASP A 57 -2.81 -0.07 -3.97
C ASP A 57 -2.22 -1.19 -3.11
N ILE A 58 -2.98 -2.28 -2.95
CA ILE A 58 -2.54 -3.52 -2.30
C ILE A 58 -2.64 -4.65 -3.33
N GLU A 59 -1.49 -5.24 -3.64
CA GLU A 59 -1.35 -6.32 -4.63
C GLU A 59 -0.70 -7.52 -3.95
N PHE A 60 -1.38 -8.66 -3.89
CA PHE A 60 -0.80 -9.89 -3.34
C PHE A 60 0.26 -10.45 -4.29
N ASP A 61 1.23 -11.20 -3.75
CA ASP A 61 2.35 -11.71 -4.58
C ASP A 61 2.00 -13.00 -5.32
N LYS A 62 1.11 -13.85 -4.76
CA LYS A 62 0.74 -15.13 -5.35
C LYS A 62 -0.51 -15.03 -6.21
N GLU A 63 -0.56 -15.84 -7.28
CA GLU A 63 -1.70 -15.91 -8.21
C GLU A 63 -3.02 -16.27 -7.51
N GLU A 64 -2.97 -17.22 -6.57
CA GLU A 64 -4.11 -17.69 -5.78
C GLU A 64 -4.74 -16.63 -4.86
N TYR A 65 -4.10 -15.46 -4.70
CA TYR A 65 -4.58 -14.35 -3.85
C TYR A 65 -4.87 -13.07 -4.64
N GLN A 66 -4.74 -13.06 -5.96
CA GLN A 66 -4.91 -11.84 -6.78
C GLN A 66 -6.34 -11.32 -6.78
N ASP A 67 -7.33 -12.19 -6.54
CA ASP A 67 -8.74 -11.84 -6.39
C ASP A 67 -9.01 -10.94 -5.17
N ALA A 68 -8.08 -10.93 -4.20
CA ALA A 68 -8.11 -10.07 -3.04
C ALA A 68 -7.39 -8.73 -3.25
N ASN A 69 -6.80 -8.46 -4.42
CA ASN A 69 -6.16 -7.17 -4.72
C ASN A 69 -7.20 -6.04 -4.69
N PHE A 70 -6.80 -4.89 -4.16
CA PHE A 70 -7.70 -3.74 -4.13
C PHE A 70 -6.95 -2.40 -4.06
N THR A 71 -7.67 -1.35 -4.46
CA THR A 71 -7.21 0.03 -4.39
C THR A 71 -8.15 0.83 -3.50
N LEU A 72 -7.58 1.63 -2.60
CA LEU A 72 -8.31 2.62 -1.81
C LEU A 72 -7.95 4.03 -2.28
N LYS A 73 -8.96 4.84 -2.59
CA LYS A 73 -8.79 6.27 -2.78
C LYS A 73 -8.68 6.97 -1.42
N LYS A 74 -8.02 8.12 -1.38
CA LYS A 74 -7.90 8.97 -0.19
C LYS A 74 -9.23 9.15 0.54
N GLU A 75 -10.30 9.46 -0.19
CA GLU A 75 -11.62 9.79 0.37
C GLU A 75 -12.29 8.60 1.06
N GLN A 76 -11.85 7.38 0.72
CA GLN A 76 -12.35 6.16 1.34
C GLN A 76 -11.67 5.89 2.69
N ILE A 77 -10.44 6.36 2.90
CA ILE A 77 -9.68 6.09 4.12
C ILE A 77 -10.12 7.08 5.21
N THR A 78 -10.69 6.55 6.28
CA THR A 78 -11.27 7.36 7.37
C THR A 78 -10.41 7.36 8.62
N GLU A 79 -9.59 6.32 8.82
CA GLU A 79 -8.70 6.24 9.97
C GLU A 79 -7.45 5.41 9.70
N LEU A 80 -6.33 5.83 10.30
CA LEU A 80 -5.06 5.12 10.31
C LEU A 80 -4.65 4.86 11.75
N SER A 81 -4.22 3.64 12.05
CA SER A 81 -3.77 3.27 13.40
C SER A 81 -2.66 2.24 13.41
N THR A 82 -1.88 2.20 14.49
CA THR A 82 -0.81 1.23 14.74
C THR A 82 -0.90 0.74 16.19
N GLY A 83 -0.14 -0.30 16.56
CA GLY A 83 0.01 -0.72 17.95
C GLY A 83 -1.31 -1.24 18.56
N ASP A 84 -1.57 -0.90 19.83
CA ASP A 84 -2.75 -1.39 20.54
C ASP A 84 -4.06 -0.81 19.98
N TYR A 85 -4.02 0.39 19.42
CA TYR A 85 -5.18 0.96 18.74
C TYR A 85 -5.54 0.17 17.47
N ALA A 86 -4.54 -0.24 16.68
CA ALA A 86 -4.77 -1.12 15.53
C ALA A 86 -5.36 -2.48 15.95
N LYS A 87 -4.84 -3.09 17.04
CA LYS A 87 -5.42 -4.33 17.62
C LYS A 87 -6.90 -4.15 17.94
N THR A 88 -7.26 -3.00 18.51
CA THR A 88 -8.64 -2.68 18.89
C THR A 88 -9.55 -2.55 17.66
N GLN A 89 -9.09 -1.90 16.58
CA GLN A 89 -9.89 -1.76 15.37
C GLN A 89 -10.14 -3.11 14.68
N VAL A 90 -9.12 -3.98 14.63
CA VAL A 90 -9.28 -5.34 14.09
C VAL A 90 -10.27 -6.15 14.93
N LYS A 91 -10.11 -6.17 16.27
CA LYS A 91 -11.04 -6.87 17.17
C LYS A 91 -12.48 -6.37 17.02
N ARG A 92 -12.68 -5.06 16.91
CA ARG A 92 -14.01 -4.46 16.66
C ARG A 92 -14.60 -4.90 15.33
N SER A 93 -13.78 -5.02 14.29
CA SER A 93 -14.24 -5.45 12.97
C SER A 93 -14.66 -6.92 12.97
N VAL A 94 -13.89 -7.78 13.66
CA VAL A 94 -14.28 -9.19 13.88
C VAL A 94 -15.58 -9.31 14.66
N ALA A 95 -15.72 -8.55 15.76
CA ALA A 95 -16.94 -8.56 16.58
C ALA A 95 -18.18 -8.08 15.81
N LYS A 96 -18.01 -7.26 14.78
CA LYS A 96 -19.07 -6.78 13.88
C LYS A 96 -19.32 -7.71 12.69
N GLY A 97 -18.60 -8.83 12.57
CA GLY A 97 -18.69 -9.75 11.43
C GLY A 97 -18.14 -9.20 10.12
N ILE A 98 -17.41 -8.08 10.16
CA ILE A 98 -16.78 -7.45 8.99
C ILE A 98 -15.55 -8.26 8.55
N LEU A 99 -14.85 -8.85 9.51
CA LEU A 99 -13.74 -9.77 9.27
C LEU A 99 -14.11 -11.13 9.85
N SER A 100 -13.81 -12.22 9.12
CA SER A 100 -13.88 -13.58 9.64
C SER A 100 -13.07 -13.72 10.93
N PRO A 101 -13.36 -14.68 11.84
CA PRO A 101 -12.58 -14.89 13.05
C PRO A 101 -11.09 -15.08 12.73
N ILE A 102 -10.31 -14.04 13.00
CA ILE A 102 -8.94 -13.96 12.50
C ILE A 102 -7.99 -14.67 13.48
N GLY A 103 -8.00 -16.00 13.46
CA GLY A 103 -7.23 -16.82 14.40
C GLY A 103 -5.71 -16.59 14.40
N GLY A 104 -5.15 -16.04 13.31
CA GLY A 104 -3.70 -15.82 13.13
C GLY A 104 -3.20 -14.37 13.22
N ILE A 105 -4.06 -13.35 13.17
CA ILE A 105 -3.60 -11.95 13.08
C ILE A 105 -3.29 -11.35 14.44
N ILE A 106 -4.05 -11.68 15.49
CA ILE A 106 -3.83 -11.13 16.83
C ILE A 106 -2.44 -11.52 17.38
N SER A 107 -1.92 -12.69 17.02
CA SER A 107 -0.59 -13.18 17.42
C SER A 107 0.55 -12.65 16.53
N ALA A 108 0.27 -12.24 15.29
CA ALA A 108 1.28 -11.68 14.37
C ALA A 108 1.67 -10.22 14.70
N ILE A 109 0.86 -9.53 15.52
CA ILE A 109 1.03 -8.10 15.86
C ILE A 109 2.23 -7.85 16.79
N ASP A 110 2.73 -8.89 17.46
CA ASP A 110 3.69 -8.76 18.58
C ASP A 110 5.15 -9.02 18.17
N LYS A 111 5.44 -9.20 16.87
CA LYS A 111 6.81 -9.45 16.40
C LYS A 111 7.60 -8.14 16.34
N GLN A 112 8.54 -7.93 17.26
CA GLN A 112 9.38 -6.72 17.40
C GLN A 112 10.07 -6.21 16.11
N ALA A 113 10.21 -7.03 15.07
CA ALA A 113 10.79 -6.64 13.79
C ALA A 113 9.79 -6.06 12.77
N ARG A 114 8.49 -6.02 13.11
CA ARG A 114 7.41 -5.62 12.20
C ARG A 114 6.40 -4.73 12.90
N ILE A 115 5.82 -3.80 12.14
CA ILE A 115 4.81 -2.86 12.60
C ILE A 115 3.58 -3.06 11.74
N GLN A 116 2.44 -3.19 12.42
CA GLN A 116 1.14 -3.31 11.79
C GLN A 116 0.41 -1.99 11.80
N ILE A 117 -0.13 -1.64 10.64
CA ILE A 117 -0.95 -0.46 10.44
C ILE A 117 -2.33 -0.94 10.00
N ALA A 118 -3.34 -0.65 10.82
CA ALA A 118 -4.73 -0.86 10.46
C ALA A 118 -5.28 0.38 9.78
N ILE A 119 -5.95 0.16 8.66
CA ILE A 119 -6.52 1.19 7.80
C ILE A 119 -8.03 0.95 7.79
N VAL A 120 -8.79 1.89 8.37
CA VAL A 120 -10.25 1.88 8.32
C VAL A 120 -10.68 2.62 7.07
N TYR A 121 -11.57 2.03 6.29
CA TYR A 121 -12.04 2.60 5.04
C TYR A 121 -13.52 2.33 4.77
N LEU A 122 -14.10 3.08 3.84
CA LEU A 122 -15.45 2.85 3.31
C LEU A 122 -15.34 2.15 1.95
N ASP A 123 -16.07 1.04 1.77
CA ASP A 123 -16.20 0.39 0.46
C ASP A 123 -17.13 1.18 -0.48
N ALA A 124 -17.34 0.66 -1.69
CA ALA A 124 -18.20 1.30 -2.68
C ALA A 124 -19.68 1.39 -2.24
N GLN A 125 -20.07 0.61 -1.23
CA GLN A 125 -21.41 0.55 -0.65
C GLN A 125 -21.51 1.37 0.65
N ASN A 126 -20.49 2.17 0.98
CA ASN A 126 -20.37 2.93 2.23
C ASN A 126 -20.35 2.08 3.51
N ASN A 127 -20.03 0.78 3.40
CA ASN A 127 -19.78 -0.02 4.59
C ASN A 127 -18.38 0.24 5.10
N GLN A 128 -18.26 0.36 6.42
CA GLN A 128 -16.98 0.51 7.08
C GLN A 128 -16.27 -0.85 7.13
N ASN A 129 -15.07 -0.89 6.55
CA ASN A 129 -14.18 -2.05 6.53
C ASN A 129 -12.82 -1.68 7.14
N VAL A 130 -12.04 -2.71 7.47
CA VAL A 130 -10.68 -2.54 7.98
C VAL A 130 -9.75 -3.49 7.23
N THR A 131 -8.63 -2.96 6.74
CA THR A 131 -7.51 -3.78 6.27
C THR A 131 -6.31 -3.59 7.18
N LEU A 132 -5.40 -4.55 7.17
CA LEU A 132 -4.18 -4.51 7.96
C LEU A 132 -2.98 -4.71 7.05
N VAL A 133 -2.01 -3.81 7.18
CA VAL A 133 -0.72 -3.85 6.50
C VAL A 133 0.36 -4.05 7.56
N ASP A 134 1.00 -5.21 7.51
CA ASP A 134 2.11 -5.58 8.36
C ASP A 134 3.42 -5.40 7.59
N ILE A 135 4.31 -4.54 8.06
CA ILE A 135 5.56 -4.18 7.36
C ILE A 135 6.77 -4.22 8.29
N PRO A 136 7.99 -4.48 7.77
CA PRO A 136 9.20 -4.41 8.58
C PRO A 136 9.36 -3.06 9.26
N SER A 137 9.77 -3.03 10.53
CA SER A 137 9.91 -1.80 11.33
C SER A 137 10.80 -0.74 10.66
N ARG A 138 11.83 -1.17 9.91
CA ARG A 138 12.72 -0.30 9.13
C ARG A 138 12.02 0.54 8.07
N TYR A 139 10.86 0.08 7.58
CA TYR A 139 10.05 0.75 6.57
C TYR A 139 8.81 1.45 7.16
N ALA A 140 8.49 1.16 8.42
CA ALA A 140 7.28 1.64 9.07
C ALA A 140 7.18 3.16 9.17
N LEU A 141 8.29 3.85 9.42
CA LEU A 141 8.28 5.30 9.52
C LEU A 141 7.92 5.96 8.19
N LEU A 142 8.57 5.53 7.09
CA LEU A 142 8.35 6.12 5.78
C LEU A 142 6.93 5.82 5.28
N PHE A 143 6.48 4.57 5.37
CA PHE A 143 5.13 4.20 4.96
C PHE A 143 4.04 4.98 5.72
N ARG A 144 4.23 5.21 7.03
CA ARG A 144 3.33 6.07 7.80
C ARG A 144 3.33 7.50 7.27
N GLN A 145 4.49 8.09 7.01
CA GLN A 145 4.58 9.45 6.47
C GLN A 145 3.90 9.56 5.10
N GLU A 146 4.07 8.58 4.22
CA GLU A 146 3.39 8.54 2.91
C GLU A 146 1.87 8.48 3.08
N LEU A 147 1.36 7.60 3.95
CA LEU A 147 -0.07 7.52 4.26
C LEU A 147 -0.62 8.82 4.87
N GLU A 148 0.08 9.41 5.85
CA GLU A 148 -0.33 10.68 6.45
C GLU A 148 -0.32 11.82 5.41
N THR A 149 0.65 11.83 4.51
CA THR A 149 0.75 12.83 3.43
C THR A 149 -0.38 12.68 2.42
N MET A 150 -0.64 11.45 1.96
CA MET A 150 -1.71 11.15 1.02
C MET A 150 -3.08 11.49 1.62
N THR A 151 -3.35 11.02 2.84
CA THR A 151 -4.68 11.14 3.48
C THR A 151 -4.91 12.49 4.14
N GLY A 152 -3.87 13.11 4.70
CA GLY A 152 -4.00 14.22 5.66
C GLY A 152 -4.37 13.76 7.08
N LEU A 153 -4.53 12.45 7.30
CA LEU A 153 -4.84 11.87 8.61
C LEU A 153 -3.56 11.61 9.40
N LYS A 154 -3.67 11.56 10.72
CA LYS A 154 -2.57 11.14 11.61
C LYS A 154 -2.74 9.69 12.03
N VAL A 155 -1.64 8.95 12.07
CA VAL A 155 -1.64 7.56 12.56
C VAL A 155 -1.80 7.56 14.08
N LYS A 156 -2.92 7.04 14.56
CA LYS A 156 -3.21 6.85 15.99
C LYS A 156 -2.39 5.67 16.54
N LYS A 157 -1.90 5.80 17.78
CA LYS A 157 -1.14 4.76 18.48
C LYS A 157 -1.99 4.15 19.58
#